data_AF-A0A1H9F1U4-F1
#
_entry.id   AF-A0A1H9F1U4-F1
#
_cell.length_a   1.000
_cell.length_b   1.000
_cell.length_c   1.000
_cell.angle_alpha   90.00
_cell.angle_beta   90.00
_cell.angle_gamma   90.00
#
_symmetry.space_group_name_H-M   'P 1'
#
loop_
_entity.id
_entity.type
_entity.pdbx_description
1 polymer ?
#
loop_
_entity_poly.entity_id
_entity_poly.type
_entity_poly.pdbx_seq_one_letter_code
_entity_poly.pdbx_strand_id
1 'polypeptide(L)' 'MNNEFAPARPIRSPCIGVCALDEKDLCVACRRSGMEIAEWGVLTEEQKKAVWALIRQREAEDRKG' A
#
# COMPACT_ATOMS: atom_id res chain seq x y z
N MET A 1 -21.19 7.70 -29.86
CA MET A 1 -19.81 7.97 -29.41
C MET A 1 -19.62 7.24 -28.09
N ASN A 2 -18.88 6.13 -28.07
CA ASN A 2 -18.58 5.44 -26.82
C ASN A 2 -17.37 6.11 -26.19
N ASN A 3 -17.51 6.55 -24.95
CA ASN A 3 -16.44 7.19 -24.21
C ASN A 3 -15.41 6.13 -23.79
N GLU A 4 -14.43 5.87 -24.65
CA GLU A 4 -13.35 4.89 -24.49
C GLU A 4 -12.27 5.32 -23.48
N PHE A 5 -12.42 6.49 -22.86
CA PHE A 5 -11.47 7.07 -21.90
C PHE A 5 -12.03 7.14 -20.48
N ALA A 6 -12.63 6.04 -19.99
CA ALA A 6 -12.99 5.98 -18.58
C ALA A 6 -11.71 6.12 -17.73
N PRO A 7 -11.65 7.07 -16.77
CA PRO A 7 -10.47 7.22 -15.94
C PRO A 7 -10.23 5.93 -15.15
N ALA A 8 -8.96 5.52 -15.06
CA ALA A 8 -8.58 4.36 -14.27
C ALA A 8 -9.06 4.54 -12.82
N ARG A 9 -9.64 3.48 -12.25
CA ARG A 9 -10.15 3.53 -10.87
C ARG A 9 -8.97 3.58 -9.91
N PRO A 10 -8.92 4.57 -8.99
CA PRO A 10 -7.78 4.72 -8.11
C PRO A 10 -7.59 3.50 -7.21
N ILE A 11 -6.33 3.08 -7.07
CA ILE A 11 -5.94 2.00 -6.16
C ILE A 11 -6.28 2.37 -4.71
N ARG A 12 -7.02 1.50 -4.02
CA ARG A 12 -7.44 1.73 -2.64
C ARG A 12 -6.25 1.71 -1.69
N SER A 13 -6.32 2.57 -0.67
CA SER A 13 -5.35 2.60 0.42
C SER A 13 -5.44 1.33 1.27
N PRO A 14 -4.31 0.72 1.67
CA PRO A 14 -4.28 -0.40 2.61
C PRO A 14 -4.47 0.04 4.08
N CYS A 15 -4.57 1.35 4.36
CA CYS A 15 -4.71 1.87 5.71
C CYS A 15 -6.03 1.42 6.37
N ILE A 16 -5.95 0.92 7.60
CA ILE A 16 -7.12 0.52 8.41
C ILE A 16 -7.38 1.44 9.61
N GLY A 17 -6.78 2.63 9.63
CA GLY A 17 -6.95 3.62 10.71
C GLY A 17 -6.04 3.42 11.93
N VAL A 18 -5.08 2.50 11.85
CA VAL A 18 -4.04 2.31 12.87
C VAL A 18 -2.71 2.85 12.33
N CYS A 19 -2.04 3.68 13.13
CA CYS A 19 -0.73 4.26 12.80
C CYS A 19 0.27 3.98 13.93
N ALA A 20 0.82 2.77 13.92
CA ALA A 20 1.90 2.37 14.82
C ALA A 20 2.93 1.58 14.01
N LEU A 21 4.19 2.02 14.03
CA LEU A 21 5.30 1.38 13.31
C LEU A 21 6.08 0.47 14.27
N ASP A 22 6.60 -0.64 13.75
CA ASP A 22 7.52 -1.54 14.45
C ASP A 22 8.99 -1.10 14.31
N GLU A 23 9.91 -1.88 14.88
CA GLU A 23 11.36 -1.63 14.82
C GLU A 23 11.93 -1.67 13.38
N LYS A 24 11.19 -2.22 12.43
CA LYS A 24 11.54 -2.27 11.00
C LYS A 24 10.90 -1.13 10.20
N ASP A 25 10.35 -0.13 10.87
CA ASP A 25 9.61 1.00 10.27
C ASP A 25 8.33 0.55 9.53
N LEU A 26 7.78 -0.63 9.84
CA LEU A 26 6.56 -1.13 9.21
C LEU A 26 5.35 -0.95 10.12
N CYS A 27 4.25 -0.48 9.55
CA CYS A 27 2.99 -0.39 10.27
C CYS A 27 2.53 -1.77 10.73
N VAL A 28 2.30 -1.94 12.03
CA VAL A 28 1.88 -3.23 12.62
C VAL A 28 0.52 -3.72 12.11
N ALA A 29 -0.27 -2.81 11.52
CA ALA A 29 -1.60 -3.08 11.02
C ALA A 29 -1.68 -3.21 9.50
N CYS A 30 -1.21 -2.20 8.74
CA CYS A 30 -1.30 -2.21 7.28
C CYS A 30 -0.02 -2.63 6.55
N ARG A 31 1.05 -2.95 7.30
CA ARG A 31 2.37 -3.42 6.81
C ARG A 31 3.06 -2.50 5.78
N ARG A 32 2.60 -1.24 5.64
CA ARG A 32 3.32 -0.20 4.91
C ARG A 32 4.50 0.33 5.72
N SER A 33 5.57 0.75 5.05
CA SER A 33 6.63 1.53 5.70
C SER A 33 6.18 2.96 6.02
N GLY A 34 6.92 3.66 6.89
CA GLY A 34 6.69 5.08 7.16
C GLY A 34 6.77 5.93 5.90
N MET A 35 7.73 5.63 5.01
CA MET A 35 7.88 6.30 3.72
C MET A 35 6.69 6.06 2.78
N GLU A 36 6.22 4.81 2.67
CA GLU A 36 5.04 4.47 1.86
C GLU A 36 3.76 5.12 2.40
N ILE A 37 3.69 5.39 3.71
CA ILE A 37 2.60 6.16 4.33
C ILE A 37 2.68 7.63 3.91
N ALA A 38 3.85 8.25 4.04
CA ALA A 38 4.07 9.66 3.74
C ALA A 38 3.84 9.99 2.26
N GLU A 39 4.29 9.11 1.35
CA GLU A 39 4.24 9.36 -0.08
C GLU A 39 2.96 8.87 -0.77
N TRP A 40 2.08 8.15 -0.06
CA TRP A 40 0.91 7.49 -0.68
C TRP A 40 0.06 8.40 -1.58
N GLY A 41 -0.13 9.65 -1.17
CA GLY A 41 -0.92 10.63 -1.93
C GLY A 41 -0.34 10.94 -3.31
N VAL A 42 0.97 10.89 -3.47
CA VAL A 42 1.69 11.28 -4.69
C VAL A 42 2.15 10.09 -5.54
N LEU A 43 2.06 8.86 -5.02
CA LEU A 43 2.41 7.66 -5.79
C LEU A 43 1.49 7.45 -7.01
N THR A 44 2.09 7.04 -8.13
CA THR A 44 1.38 6.58 -9.33
C THR A 44 0.61 5.29 -9.06
N GLU A 45 -0.25 4.87 -9.99
CA GLU A 45 -0.99 3.62 -9.84
C GLU A 45 -0.06 2.39 -9.84
N GLU A 46 0.99 2.39 -10.64
CA GLU A 46 2.02 1.35 -10.70
C GLU A 46 2.77 1.26 -9.38
N GLN A 47 3.15 2.42 -8.81
CA GLN A 47 3.80 2.48 -7.51
C GLN A 47 2.87 1.98 -6.39
N LYS A 48 1.59 2.37 -6.40
CA LYS A 48 0.60 1.87 -5.44
C LYS A 48 0.39 0.36 -5.56
N LYS A 49 0.40 -0.19 -6.79
CA LYS A 49 0.35 -1.65 -7.02
C LYS A 49 1.60 -2.34 -6.47
N ALA A 50 2.78 -1.74 -6.64
CA ALA A 50 4.03 -2.27 -6.09
C ALA A 50 4.01 -2.29 -4.54
N VAL A 51 3.51 -1.23 -3.89
CA VAL A 51 3.33 -1.20 -2.43
C VAL A 51 2.41 -2.34 -1.96
N TRP A 52 1.29 -2.57 -2.66
CA TRP A 52 0.41 -3.71 -2.35
C TRP A 52 1.11 -5.08 -2.51
N ALA A 53 1.98 -5.23 -3.50
CA ALA A 53 2.77 -6.46 -3.66
C ALA A 53 3.75 -6.66 -2.50
N LEU A 54 4.44 -5.60 -2.07
CA LEU A 54 5.35 -5.63 -0.92
C LEU A 54 4.62 -5.94 0.38
N ILE A 55 3.44 -5.35 0.62
CA ILE A 55 2.59 -5.67 1.79
C ILE A 55 2.31 -7.16 1.84
N ARG A 56 1.86 -7.77 0.73
CA ARG A 56 1.55 -9.21 0.67
C ARG A 56 2.78 -10.07 0.93
N GLN A 57 3.95 -9.65 0.45
CA GLN A 57 5.20 -10.35 0.71
C GLN A 57 5.53 -10.30 2.21
N ARG A 58 5.48 -9.13 2.84
CA ARG A 58 5.74 -8.95 4.28
C ARG A 58 4.76 -9.78 5.12
N GLU A 59 3.47 -9.77 4.80
CA GLU A 59 2.44 -10.60 5.46
C GLU A 59 2.65 -12.11 5.28
N ALA A 60 3.27 -12.53 4.16
CA ALA A 60 3.62 -13.93 3.93
C ALA A 60 4.88 -14.34 4.70
N GLU A 61 5.83 -13.42 4.87
CA GLU A 61 7.03 -13.61 5.69
C GLU A 61 6.67 -13.72 7.18
N ASP A 62 5.79 -12.85 7.69
CA ASP A 62 5.37 -12.87 9.11
C ASP A 62 4.65 -14.18 9.50
N ARG A 63 3.92 -14.80 8.56
CA ARG A 63 3.21 -16.08 8.77
C ARG A 63 4.11 -17.30 8.83
N LYS A 64 5.39 -17.16 8.47
CA LYS A 64 6.36 -18.28 8.48
C LYS A 64 7.09 -18.43 9.82
N GLY A 65 6.89 -17.50 10.76
CA GLY A 65 7.37 -17.62 12.15
C GLY A 65 6.30 -18.24 13.04
#